data_AF-A0A2G9SL75-F1
#
_entry.id   AF-A0A2G9SL75-F1
#
_cell.length_a   1.000
_cell.length_b   1.000
_cell.length_c   1.000
_cell.angle_alpha   90.00
_cell.angle_beta   90.00
_cell.angle_gamma   90.00
#
_symmetry.space_group_name_H-M   'P 1'
#
loop_
_entity.id
_entity.type
_entity.pdbx_description
1 polymer ?
#
loop_
_entity_poly.entity_id
_entity_poly.type
_entity_poly.pdbx_seq_one_letter_code
_entity_poly.pdbx_strand_id
1 'polypeptide(L)'
;MELDKSLLSAELNAEMEEALYEQMLLQAKQEIQNRLPIPQGSKQIRPQPGFCIKTHTSKKEKIFINICKSSQIPAAPDLSEQELVTILESDDPSGYRVPMSIGEPHVEVDNSGSGCTAYDIVINSSFFDKIKVFYNISICNLL
;
A
#
# COMPACT_ATOMS: atom_id res chain seq x y z
N MET A 1 42.17 9.56 34.90
CA MET A 1 40.98 8.85 34.38
C MET A 1 40.19 9.91 33.60
N GLU A 2 40.56 10.13 32.34
CA GLU A 2 40.07 11.25 31.51
C GLU A 2 39.83 10.75 30.08
N LEU A 3 39.07 9.66 29.96
CA LEU A 3 38.74 9.11 28.65
C LEU A 3 37.27 8.68 28.61
N ASP A 4 36.36 9.65 28.80
CA ASP A 4 34.91 9.41 28.67
C ASP A 4 34.09 10.67 28.28
N LYS A 5 34.65 11.89 28.40
CA LYS A 5 33.89 13.12 28.09
C LYS A 5 33.79 13.44 26.59
N SER A 6 34.80 13.07 25.82
CA SER A 6 34.87 13.37 24.38
C SER A 6 33.99 12.45 23.53
N LEU A 7 33.78 11.21 23.99
CA LEU A 7 32.94 10.24 23.28
C LEU A 7 31.46 10.60 23.44
N LEU A 8 31.05 10.93 24.67
CA LEU A 8 29.70 11.36 24.99
C LEU A 8 29.28 12.62 24.22
N SER A 9 30.18 13.58 24.05
CA SER A 9 29.91 14.78 23.25
C SER A 9 29.81 14.50 21.75
N ALA A 10 30.53 13.50 21.24
CA ALA A 10 30.44 13.11 19.83
C ALA A 10 29.13 12.38 19.53
N GLU A 11 28.68 11.52 20.45
CA GLU A 11 27.39 10.83 20.37
C GLU A 11 26.22 11.81 20.45
N LEU A 12 26.24 12.76 21.40
CA LEU A 12 25.23 13.83 21.50
C LEU A 12 25.14 14.72 20.25
N ASN A 13 26.28 14.99 19.60
CA ASN A 13 26.30 15.77 18.36
C ASN A 13 25.71 14.97 17.19
N ALA A 14 25.99 13.67 17.10
CA ALA A 14 25.44 12.81 16.06
C ALA A 14 23.91 12.67 16.19
N GLU A 15 23.40 12.48 17.41
CA GLU A 15 21.95 12.43 17.68
C GLU A 15 21.24 13.75 17.34
N MET A 16 21.87 14.89 17.65
CA MET A 16 21.34 16.21 17.33
C MET A 16 21.35 16.49 15.82
N GLU A 17 22.38 16.03 15.11
CA GLU A 17 22.49 16.15 13.66
C GLU A 17 21.46 15.27 12.93
N GLU A 18 21.22 14.05 13.43
CA GLU A 18 20.17 13.16 12.93
C GLU A 18 18.77 13.76 13.16
N ALA A 19 18.49 14.30 14.34
CA ALA A 19 17.23 14.98 14.64
C ALA A 19 16.99 16.22 13.76
N LEU A 20 18.05 17.00 13.48
CA LEU A 20 17.98 18.15 12.57
C LEU A 20 17.69 17.70 11.14
N TYR A 21 18.32 16.63 10.69
CA TYR A 21 18.08 16.05 9.36
C TYR A 21 16.64 15.54 9.23
N GLU A 22 16.13 14.82 10.23
CA GLU A 22 14.73 14.40 10.27
C GLU A 22 13.77 15.61 10.22
N GLN A 23 14.05 16.66 10.98
CA GLN A 23 13.24 17.87 10.99
C GLN A 23 13.23 18.57 9.63
N MET A 24 14.39 18.65 8.95
CA MET A 24 14.49 19.19 7.60
C MET A 24 13.70 18.35 6.58
N LEU A 25 13.78 17.01 6.67
CA LEU A 25 12.99 16.11 5.83
C LEU A 25 11.49 16.28 6.05
N LEU A 26 11.05 16.49 7.30
CA LEU A 26 9.66 16.77 7.65
C LEU A 26 9.17 18.09 7.04
N GLN A 27 9.97 19.15 7.13
CA GLN A 27 9.65 20.45 6.51
C GLN A 27 9.55 20.33 4.98
N ALA A 28 10.51 19.66 4.34
CA ALA A 28 10.48 19.44 2.89
C ALA A 28 9.24 18.65 2.44
N LYS A 29 8.84 17.61 3.19
CA LYS A 29 7.59 16.86 2.94
C LYS A 29 6.36 17.77 3.03
N GLN A 30 6.29 18.63 4.03
CA GLN A 30 5.18 19.58 4.19
C GLN A 30 5.13 20.61 3.06
N GLU A 31 6.26 21.16 2.63
CA GLU A 31 6.33 22.11 1.52
C GLU A 31 5.89 21.50 0.19
N ILE A 32 6.33 20.27 -0.10
CA ILE A 32 5.92 19.52 -1.30
C ILE A 32 4.41 19.25 -1.27
N GLN A 33 3.89 18.83 -0.12
CA GLN A 33 2.47 18.55 0.06
C GLN A 33 1.60 19.80 -0.10
N ASN A 34 2.11 20.99 0.26
CA ASN A 34 1.42 22.26 0.09
C ASN A 34 1.50 22.83 -1.33
N ARG A 35 2.54 22.49 -2.11
CA ARG A 35 2.72 22.99 -3.49
C ARG A 35 1.89 22.28 -4.54
N LEU A 36 1.47 21.05 -4.28
CA LEU A 36 0.62 20.30 -5.20
C LEU A 36 -0.84 20.69 -4.95
N PRO A 37 -1.54 21.38 -5.88
CA PRO A 37 -2.96 21.62 -5.73
C PRO A 37 -3.65 20.26 -5.72
N ILE A 38 -4.13 19.83 -4.54
CA ILE A 38 -5.01 18.67 -4.41
C ILE A 38 -6.22 18.98 -5.30
N PRO A 39 -6.47 18.22 -6.39
CA PRO A 39 -7.65 18.43 -7.21
C PRO A 39 -8.89 18.49 -6.32
N GLN A 40 -9.72 19.53 -6.45
CA GLN A 40 -10.90 19.67 -5.61
C GLN A 40 -11.77 18.41 -5.75
N GLY A 41 -11.96 17.69 -4.64
CA GLY A 41 -12.64 16.39 -4.62
C GLY A 41 -11.74 15.16 -4.48
N SER A 42 -10.41 15.31 -4.48
CA SER A 42 -9.49 14.22 -4.13
C SER A 42 -9.16 14.22 -2.64
N LYS A 43 -9.08 13.02 -2.05
CA LYS A 43 -8.80 12.83 -0.62
C LYS A 43 -7.57 11.95 -0.48
N GLN A 44 -6.55 12.45 0.22
CA GLN A 44 -5.40 11.63 0.55
C GLN A 44 -5.81 10.57 1.60
N ILE A 45 -5.53 9.31 1.29
CA ILE A 45 -5.80 8.20 2.19
C ILE A 45 -4.48 7.55 2.61
N ARG A 46 -4.42 7.07 3.85
CA ARG A 46 -3.35 6.18 4.32
C ARG A 46 -3.94 4.77 4.42
N PRO A 47 -3.66 3.88 3.46
CA PRO A 47 -4.20 2.52 3.48
C PRO A 47 -3.66 1.71 4.66
N GLN A 48 -4.48 0.81 5.18
CA GLN A 48 -4.01 -0.24 6.10
C GLN A 48 -3.55 -1.44 5.27
N PRO A 49 -2.40 -2.06 5.61
CA PRO A 49 -1.95 -3.28 4.94
C PRO A 49 -2.98 -4.41 5.06
N GLY A 50 -3.06 -5.23 4.01
CA GLY A 50 -3.88 -6.44 3.97
C GLY A 50 -3.03 -7.67 3.66
N PHE A 51 -3.10 -8.15 2.41
CA PHE A 51 -2.30 -9.29 1.95
C PHE A 51 -1.62 -8.97 0.62
N CYS A 52 -0.56 -9.72 0.31
CA CYS A 52 0.19 -9.57 -0.92
C CYS A 52 -0.03 -10.78 -1.85
N ILE A 53 -0.26 -10.51 -3.12
CA ILE A 53 -0.34 -11.50 -4.19
C ILE A 53 0.95 -11.43 -4.98
N LYS A 54 1.66 -12.56 -5.03
CA LYS A 54 2.79 -12.75 -5.93
C LYS A 54 2.32 -13.40 -7.22
N THR A 55 2.58 -12.78 -8.37
CA THR A 55 2.23 -13.34 -9.68
C THR A 55 3.29 -12.97 -10.73
N HIS A 56 3.07 -13.36 -11.97
CA HIS A 56 3.95 -13.06 -13.09
C HIS A 56 3.17 -12.39 -14.24
N THR A 57 3.81 -11.49 -14.96
CA THR A 57 3.27 -10.91 -16.20
C THR A 57 3.25 -11.96 -17.32
N SER A 58 2.60 -11.63 -18.45
CA SER A 58 2.68 -12.44 -19.67
C SER A 58 4.13 -12.64 -20.17
N LYS A 59 5.04 -11.74 -19.81
CA LYS A 59 6.49 -11.82 -20.09
C LYS A 59 7.28 -12.60 -19.03
N LYS A 60 6.61 -13.21 -18.06
CA LYS A 60 7.18 -13.95 -16.91
C LYS A 60 7.98 -13.08 -15.93
N GLU A 61 7.75 -11.77 -15.91
CA GLU A 61 8.35 -10.87 -14.92
C GLU A 61 7.59 -10.99 -13.60
N LYS A 62 8.31 -11.07 -12.48
CA LYS A 62 7.72 -11.18 -11.14
C LYS A 62 7.10 -9.84 -10.75
N ILE A 63 5.84 -9.88 -10.33
CA ILE A 63 5.13 -8.71 -9.81
C ILE A 63 4.45 -9.03 -8.48
N PHE A 64 4.33 -8.00 -7.66
CA PHE A 64 3.61 -8.04 -6.40
C PHE A 64 2.39 -7.12 -6.46
N ILE A 65 1.27 -7.58 -5.92
CA ILE A 65 0.04 -6.78 -5.80
C ILE A 65 -0.33 -6.77 -4.33
N ASN A 66 -0.18 -5.61 -3.69
CA ASN A 66 -0.55 -5.39 -2.31
C ASN A 66 -2.03 -5.02 -2.25
N ILE A 67 -2.84 -5.90 -1.68
CA ILE A 67 -4.24 -5.61 -1.40
C ILE A 67 -4.32 -4.97 -0.02
N CYS A 68 -4.53 -3.66 -0.02
CA CYS A 68 -4.68 -2.81 1.14
C CYS A 68 -6.16 -2.47 1.38
N LYS A 69 -6.47 -1.95 2.57
CA LYS A 69 -7.84 -1.60 2.96
C LYS A 69 -7.97 -0.20 3.54
N SER A 70 -9.11 0.44 3.29
CA SER A 70 -9.44 1.76 3.84
C SER A 70 -10.94 1.95 3.92
N SER A 71 -11.45 2.45 5.04
CA SER A 71 -12.87 2.84 5.18
C SER A 71 -13.25 4.07 4.35
N GLN A 72 -12.26 4.74 3.75
CA GLN A 72 -12.46 5.93 2.92
C GLN A 72 -12.80 5.61 1.46
N ILE A 73 -12.56 4.36 1.02
CA ILE A 73 -13.03 3.86 -0.28
C ILE A 73 -14.50 3.47 -0.13
N PRO A 74 -15.41 3.85 -1.05
CA PRO A 74 -16.80 3.41 -0.99
C PRO A 74 -16.91 1.87 -1.00
N ALA A 75 -17.80 1.32 -0.18
CA ALA A 75 -18.05 -0.12 -0.19
C ALA A 75 -18.71 -0.55 -1.51
N ALA A 76 -18.36 -1.75 -1.98
CA ALA A 76 -19.09 -2.36 -3.09
C ALA A 76 -20.52 -2.70 -2.63
N PRO A 77 -21.50 -2.79 -3.56
CA PRO A 77 -22.84 -3.25 -3.23
C PRO A 77 -22.78 -4.63 -2.56
N ASP A 78 -23.62 -4.82 -1.55
CA ASP A 78 -23.79 -6.12 -0.93
C ASP A 78 -24.53 -7.03 -1.89
N LEU A 79 -23.90 -8.16 -2.21
CA LEU A 79 -24.41 -9.15 -3.15
C LEU A 79 -24.19 -10.52 -2.55
N SER A 80 -25.18 -11.41 -2.65
CA SER A 80 -25.01 -12.80 -2.28
C SER A 80 -24.08 -13.53 -3.25
N GLU A 81 -23.52 -14.66 -2.83
CA GLU A 81 -22.67 -15.49 -3.68
C GLU A 81 -23.43 -16.00 -4.92
N GLN A 82 -24.69 -16.40 -4.74
CA GLN A 82 -25.53 -16.91 -5.83
C GLN A 82 -25.83 -15.82 -6.87
N GLU A 83 -26.14 -14.60 -6.42
CA GLU A 83 -26.33 -13.47 -7.31
C GLU A 83 -25.02 -13.10 -8.04
N LEU A 84 -23.87 -13.17 -7.35
CA LEU A 84 -22.57 -12.92 -7.97
C LEU A 84 -22.29 -13.93 -9.09
N VAL A 85 -22.48 -15.22 -8.84
CA VAL A 85 -22.34 -16.27 -9.86
C VAL A 85 -23.29 -16.01 -11.03
N THR A 86 -24.54 -15.66 -10.75
CA THR A 86 -25.53 -15.37 -11.78
C THR A 86 -25.09 -14.21 -12.68
N ILE A 87 -24.51 -13.14 -12.12
CA ILE A 87 -23.95 -12.03 -12.91
C ILE A 87 -22.76 -12.51 -13.75
N LEU A 88 -21.85 -13.29 -13.15
CA LEU A 88 -20.64 -13.79 -13.85
C LEU A 88 -20.97 -14.74 -15.02
N GLU A 89 -22.06 -15.49 -14.93
CA GLU A 89 -22.54 -16.39 -15.99
C GLU A 89 -23.48 -15.72 -16.99
N SER A 90 -23.86 -14.46 -16.75
CA SER A 90 -24.75 -13.72 -17.64
C SER A 90 -24.04 -13.23 -18.91
N ASP A 91 -24.83 -12.83 -19.91
CA ASP A 91 -24.32 -12.23 -21.14
C ASP A 91 -23.58 -10.89 -20.91
N ASP A 92 -23.78 -10.24 -19.75
CA ASP A 92 -23.06 -9.03 -19.32
C ASP A 92 -22.50 -9.17 -17.89
N PRO A 93 -21.30 -9.78 -17.72
CA PRO A 93 -20.68 -9.96 -16.42
C PRO A 93 -20.16 -8.65 -15.78
N SER A 94 -20.33 -7.49 -16.45
CA SER A 94 -19.88 -6.20 -15.94
C SER A 94 -20.83 -5.52 -14.95
N GLY A 95 -21.96 -6.18 -14.64
CA GLY A 95 -23.02 -5.67 -13.76
C GLY A 95 -22.61 -5.47 -12.29
N TYR A 96 -21.53 -6.12 -11.84
CA TYR A 96 -20.99 -5.93 -10.48
C TYR A 96 -19.66 -5.17 -10.51
N ARG A 97 -19.58 -4.05 -9.76
CA ARG A 97 -18.39 -3.19 -9.72
C ARG A 97 -17.90 -3.00 -8.29
N VAL A 98 -16.60 -3.20 -8.11
CA VAL A 98 -15.91 -2.98 -6.84
C VAL A 98 -15.10 -1.69 -6.93
N PRO A 99 -15.42 -0.65 -6.13
CA PRO A 99 -14.59 0.55 -6.05
C PRO A 99 -13.21 0.22 -5.48
N MET A 100 -12.15 0.70 -6.13
CA MET A 100 -10.78 0.56 -5.67
C MET A 100 -9.92 1.74 -6.10
N SER A 101 -8.87 2.02 -5.33
CA SER A 101 -7.78 2.94 -5.72
C SER A 101 -6.58 2.11 -6.13
N ILE A 102 -5.98 2.43 -7.28
CA ILE A 102 -4.82 1.73 -7.83
C ILE A 102 -3.65 2.71 -7.83
N GLY A 103 -2.62 2.40 -7.06
CA GLY A 103 -1.37 3.17 -7.01
C GLY A 103 -0.53 3.03 -8.28
N GLU A 104 0.37 3.98 -8.49
CA GLU A 104 1.36 3.90 -9.56
C GLU A 104 2.30 2.70 -9.33
N PRO A 105 2.81 2.06 -10.41
CA PRO A 105 3.81 1.01 -10.28
C PRO A 105 5.06 1.55 -9.60
N HIS A 106 5.58 0.80 -8.62
CA HIS A 106 6.83 1.13 -7.95
C HIS A 106 7.75 -0.08 -7.86
N VAL A 107 9.05 0.19 -7.67
CA VAL A 107 10.10 -0.83 -7.68
C VAL A 107 10.39 -1.27 -6.26
N GLU A 108 10.32 -2.57 -6.03
CA GLU A 108 10.64 -3.22 -4.76
C GLU A 108 11.74 -4.26 -4.96
N VAL A 109 12.42 -4.63 -3.88
CA VAL A 109 13.45 -5.69 -3.89
C VAL A 109 12.86 -6.94 -3.25
N ASP A 110 12.93 -8.07 -3.96
CA ASP A 110 12.45 -9.34 -3.43
C ASP A 110 13.47 -10.00 -2.48
N ASN A 111 13.05 -11.10 -1.84
CA ASN A 111 13.92 -11.85 -0.91
C ASN A 111 15.17 -12.46 -1.55
N SER A 112 15.26 -12.51 -2.90
CA SER A 112 16.46 -12.93 -3.63
C SER A 112 17.35 -11.74 -4.04
N GLY A 113 17.04 -10.53 -3.59
CA GLY A 113 17.76 -9.30 -3.95
C GLY A 113 17.48 -8.82 -5.36
N SER A 114 16.47 -9.37 -6.04
CA SER A 114 16.10 -8.98 -7.41
C SER A 114 15.02 -7.91 -7.40
N GLY A 115 15.17 -6.91 -8.25
CA GLY A 115 14.15 -5.87 -8.46
C GLY A 115 12.88 -6.44 -9.07
N CYS A 116 11.73 -6.00 -8.57
CA CYS A 116 10.41 -6.40 -9.02
C CYS A 116 9.45 -5.21 -8.97
N THR A 117 8.34 -5.29 -9.71
CA THR A 117 7.32 -4.23 -9.71
C THR A 117 6.21 -4.56 -8.74
N ALA A 118 5.84 -3.61 -7.90
CA ALA A 118 4.72 -3.69 -6.98
C ALA A 118 3.61 -2.72 -7.37
N TYR A 119 2.37 -3.11 -7.07
CA TYR A 119 1.18 -2.30 -7.21
C TYR A 119 0.38 -2.32 -5.91
N ASP A 120 -0.02 -1.14 -5.43
CA ASP A 120 -0.88 -1.02 -4.26
C ASP A 120 -2.34 -0.82 -4.68
N ILE A 121 -3.20 -1.78 -4.34
CA ILE A 121 -4.64 -1.70 -4.60
C ILE A 121 -5.36 -1.54 -3.26
N VAL A 122 -6.11 -0.46 -3.12
CA VAL A 122 -6.87 -0.14 -1.89
C VAL A 122 -8.35 -0.37 -2.14
N ILE A 123 -8.96 -1.25 -1.35
CA ILE A 123 -10.41 -1.51 -1.35
C ILE A 123 -11.04 -1.09 -0.02
N ASN A 124 -12.37 -1.06 0.01
CA ASN A 124 -13.10 -0.78 1.25
C ASN A 124 -12.81 -1.86 2.32
N SER A 125 -12.64 -1.44 3.59
CA SER A 125 -12.34 -2.37 4.69
C SER A 125 -13.40 -3.45 4.94
N SER A 126 -14.70 -3.13 4.87
CA SER A 126 -15.74 -4.15 5.07
C SER A 126 -15.80 -5.13 3.91
N PHE A 127 -15.57 -4.66 2.68
CA PHE A 127 -15.45 -5.53 1.50
C PHE A 127 -14.21 -6.43 1.59
N PHE A 128 -13.07 -5.88 2.03
CA PHE A 128 -11.84 -6.65 2.27
C PHE A 128 -12.08 -7.82 3.24
N ASP A 129 -12.78 -7.57 4.34
CA ASP A 129 -13.03 -8.60 5.36
C ASP A 129 -13.96 -9.71 4.82
N LYS A 130 -14.90 -9.39 3.92
CA LYS A 130 -15.71 -10.39 3.21
C LYS A 130 -14.85 -11.29 2.33
N ILE A 131 -14.02 -10.71 1.48
CA ILE A 131 -13.22 -11.49 0.50
C ILE A 131 -12.10 -12.32 1.14
N LYS A 132 -11.56 -11.88 2.29
CA LYS A 132 -10.51 -12.60 3.01
C LYS A 132 -10.94 -14.03 3.36
N VAL A 133 -12.23 -14.27 3.55
CA VAL A 133 -12.79 -15.58 3.88
C VAL A 133 -12.82 -16.53 2.67
N PHE A 134 -12.85 -15.99 1.44
CA PHE A 134 -13.12 -16.78 0.23
C PHE A 134 -11.87 -17.29 -0.52
N TYR A 135 -10.67 -16.77 -0.25
CA TYR A 135 -9.50 -17.06 -1.08
C TYR A 135 -8.48 -18.02 -0.44
N ASN A 136 -8.37 -19.23 -0.99
CA ASN A 136 -7.18 -20.10 -0.92
C ASN A 136 -6.18 -19.70 -2.03
N ILE A 137 -5.73 -18.44 -2.01
CA ILE A 137 -4.62 -17.99 -2.87
C ILE A 137 -3.32 -18.22 -2.09
N SER A 138 -2.23 -18.61 -2.76
CA SER A 138 -0.88 -18.60 -2.17
C SER A 138 -0.51 -17.18 -1.75
N ILE A 139 -0.95 -16.80 -0.55
CA ILE A 139 -0.70 -15.53 0.09
C ILE A 139 0.75 -15.54 0.55
N CYS A 140 1.57 -14.65 0.00
CA CYS A 140 2.81 -14.29 0.65
C CYS A 140 2.44 -13.33 1.77
N ASN A 141 2.65 -13.76 3.03
CA ASN A 141 2.59 -12.82 4.15
C ASN A 141 3.61 -11.71 3.88
N LEU A 142 3.18 -10.46 4.10
CA LEU A 142 4.08 -9.32 4.18
C LEU A 142 5.04 -9.61 5.34
N LEU A 143 6.30 -9.91 5.03
CA LEU A 143 7.42 -9.95 5.99
C LEU A 143 8.30 -8.73 5.73
#